data_AF-B0EIB6-F1
#
_entry.id   AF-B0EIB6-F1
#
_cell.length_a   1.000
_cell.length_b   1.000
_cell.length_c   1.000
_cell.angle_alpha   90.00
_cell.angle_beta   90.00
_cell.angle_gamma   90.00
#
_symmetry.space_group_name_H-M   'P 1'
#
loop_
_entity.id
_entity.type
_entity.pdbx_description
1 polymer ?
#
loop_
_entity_poly.entity_id
_entity_poly.type
_entity_poly.pdbx_seq_one_letter_code
_entity_poly.pdbx_strand_id
1 'polypeptide(L)'
;MQRNSKEDIELKEKKKAERVKTRVEISDLVNEKTGIPHLQNLLKDFLLHQNEDYLQNISRLLEIYKTWGKNVRPGISFEQFVAQLYKLGKNEIMCDWLRNEENKGRTEEEEFQPYQYMENQTENIEQYFNSDNQSIEEGEEYF
;
A
#
# COMPACT_ATOMS: atom_id res chain seq x y z
N MET A 1 -36.75 -18.53 35.37
CA MET A 1 -36.25 -17.49 34.45
C MET A 1 -35.02 -18.03 33.74
N GLN A 2 -35.11 -18.37 32.46
CA GLN A 2 -33.96 -18.67 31.59
C GLN A 2 -34.28 -18.08 30.21
N ARG A 3 -33.78 -16.88 29.94
CA ARG A 3 -33.82 -16.19 28.64
C ARG A 3 -32.49 -15.46 28.51
N ASN A 4 -31.40 -16.17 28.22
CA ASN A 4 -30.07 -15.61 27.94
C ASN A 4 -29.20 -16.70 27.27
N SER A 5 -29.59 -17.18 26.09
CA SER A 5 -28.71 -18.15 25.39
C SER A 5 -28.74 -18.11 23.87
N LYS A 6 -29.81 -17.65 23.22
CA LYS A 6 -29.84 -17.58 21.75
C LYS A 6 -29.23 -16.28 21.20
N GLU A 7 -29.57 -15.13 21.79
CA GLU A 7 -29.05 -13.83 21.36
C GLU A 7 -27.53 -13.71 21.60
N ASP A 8 -27.01 -14.25 22.71
CA ASP A 8 -25.57 -14.24 23.00
C ASP A 8 -24.74 -15.14 22.07
N ILE A 9 -25.33 -16.21 21.54
CA ILE A 9 -24.68 -17.11 20.57
C ILE A 9 -24.66 -16.46 19.19
N GLU A 10 -25.76 -15.87 18.74
CA GLU A 10 -25.82 -15.15 17.46
C GLU A 10 -24.87 -13.92 17.43
N LEU A 11 -24.72 -13.22 18.56
CA LEU A 11 -23.77 -12.11 18.68
C LEU A 11 -22.31 -12.59 18.66
N LYS A 12 -22.01 -13.75 19.25
CA LYS A 12 -20.67 -14.36 19.19
C LYS A 12 -20.34 -14.91 17.80
N GLU A 13 -21.33 -15.43 17.08
CA GLU A 13 -21.17 -15.90 15.70
C GLU A 13 -20.99 -14.73 14.71
N LYS A 14 -21.75 -13.63 14.87
CA LYS A 14 -21.51 -12.38 14.13
C LYS A 14 -20.12 -11.79 14.41
N LYS A 15 -19.69 -11.77 15.68
CA LYS A 15 -18.34 -11.32 16.06
C LYS A 15 -17.21 -12.25 15.56
N LYS A 16 -17.47 -13.54 15.38
CA LYS A 16 -16.52 -14.48 14.74
C LYS A 16 -16.47 -14.31 13.21
N ALA A 17 -17.58 -13.95 12.58
CA ALA A 17 -17.68 -13.72 11.15
C ALA A 17 -17.00 -12.41 10.70
N GLU A 18 -16.89 -11.42 11.59
CA GLU A 18 -16.25 -10.13 11.32
C GLU A 18 -14.81 -10.08 11.84
N ARG A 19 -14.04 -11.17 11.63
CA ARG A 19 -12.58 -11.07 11.75
C ARG A 19 -12.08 -10.21 10.60
N VAL A 20 -11.86 -8.94 10.89
CA VAL A 20 -11.24 -7.98 9.98
C VAL A 20 -9.92 -8.56 9.51
N LYS A 21 -9.85 -8.96 8.25
CA LYS A 21 -8.62 -9.51 7.67
C LYS A 21 -7.60 -8.38 7.59
N THR A 22 -6.45 -8.55 8.23
CA THR A 22 -5.41 -7.50 8.32
C THR A 22 -4.29 -7.65 7.29
N ARG A 23 -4.17 -8.83 6.67
CA ARG A 23 -3.16 -9.11 5.65
C ARG A 23 -3.62 -8.62 4.28
N VAL A 24 -2.82 -7.86 3.55
CA VAL A 24 -3.11 -7.50 2.15
C VAL A 24 -2.77 -8.69 1.24
N GLU A 25 -3.67 -9.03 0.33
CA GLU A 25 -3.49 -10.09 -0.66
C GLU A 25 -3.37 -9.50 -2.08
N ILE A 26 -2.76 -10.24 -3.01
CA ILE A 26 -2.65 -9.82 -4.42
C ILE A 26 -4.04 -9.59 -5.03
N SER A 27 -5.01 -10.43 -4.68
CA SER A 27 -6.42 -10.30 -5.08
C SER A 27 -7.06 -8.97 -4.67
N ASP A 28 -6.65 -8.40 -3.53
CA ASP A 28 -7.12 -7.08 -3.09
C ASP A 28 -6.56 -5.97 -4.00
N LEU A 29 -5.32 -6.13 -4.50
CA LEU A 29 -4.62 -5.15 -5.34
C LEU A 29 -5.03 -5.18 -6.81
N VAL A 30 -5.32 -6.36 -7.37
CA VAL A 30 -5.75 -6.49 -8.78
C VAL A 30 -7.25 -6.30 -8.96
N ASN A 31 -7.98 -6.00 -7.89
CA ASN A 31 -9.43 -5.76 -7.96
C ASN A 31 -9.75 -4.50 -8.79
N GLU A 32 -10.59 -4.63 -9.80
CA GLU A 32 -10.98 -3.54 -10.70
C GLU A 32 -11.67 -2.36 -9.99
N LYS A 33 -12.42 -2.62 -8.92
CA LYS A 33 -13.26 -1.62 -8.26
C LYS A 33 -12.53 -0.85 -7.17
N THR A 34 -11.55 -1.48 -6.51
CA THR A 34 -10.89 -0.91 -5.33
C THR A 34 -9.37 -0.95 -5.40
N GLY A 35 -8.78 -1.82 -6.22
CA GLY A 35 -7.35 -2.04 -6.35
C GLY A 35 -6.63 -1.00 -7.20
N ILE A 36 -5.52 -1.40 -7.80
CA ILE A 36 -4.65 -0.54 -8.62
C ILE A 36 -5.36 0.04 -9.84
N PRO A 37 -6.23 -0.68 -10.58
CA PRO A 37 -6.95 -0.08 -11.71
C PRO A 37 -7.83 1.11 -11.29
N HIS A 38 -8.48 1.03 -10.12
CA HIS A 38 -9.24 2.14 -9.58
C HIS A 38 -8.33 3.32 -9.16
N LEU A 39 -7.20 3.03 -8.52
CA LEU A 39 -6.20 4.04 -8.17
C LEU A 39 -5.69 4.79 -9.42
N GLN A 40 -5.43 4.09 -10.51
CA GLN A 40 -5.00 4.73 -11.77
C GLN A 40 -6.03 5.75 -12.27
N ASN A 41 -7.33 5.47 -12.13
CA ASN A 41 -8.38 6.42 -12.50
C ASN A 41 -8.40 7.64 -11.57
N LEU A 42 -8.23 7.45 -10.25
CA LEU A 42 -8.12 8.56 -9.30
C LEU A 42 -6.90 9.44 -9.59
N LEU A 43 -5.77 8.84 -9.98
CA LEU A 43 -4.56 9.57 -10.32
C LEU A 43 -4.68 10.32 -11.65
N LYS A 44 -5.35 9.75 -12.65
CA LYS A 44 -5.66 10.47 -13.90
C LYS A 44 -6.47 11.73 -13.63
N ASP A 45 -7.51 11.62 -12.80
CA ASP A 45 -8.33 12.78 -12.41
C ASP A 45 -7.51 13.82 -11.63
N PHE A 46 -6.65 13.38 -10.72
CA PHE A 46 -5.73 14.27 -9.98
C PHE A 46 -4.78 15.04 -10.91
N LEU A 47 -4.18 14.36 -11.90
CA LEU A 47 -3.26 14.97 -12.86
C LEU A 47 -3.93 16.03 -13.75
N LEU A 48 -5.22 15.86 -14.06
CA LEU A 48 -5.99 16.85 -14.83
C LEU A 48 -6.38 18.09 -14.01
N HIS A 49 -6.49 17.95 -12.69
CA HIS A 49 -7.01 18.98 -11.78
C HIS A 49 -5.98 19.39 -10.72
N GLN A 50 -4.72 19.55 -11.12
CA GLN A 50 -3.66 20.03 -10.24
C GLN A 50 -3.88 21.51 -9.88
N ASN A 51 -3.62 21.85 -8.62
CA ASN A 51 -3.60 23.22 -8.15
C ASN A 51 -2.28 23.91 -8.54
N GLU A 52 -2.27 25.24 -8.59
CA GLU A 52 -1.03 26.01 -8.73
C GLU A 52 -0.11 25.86 -7.50
N ASP A 53 -0.69 25.59 -6.33
CA ASP A 53 0.04 25.35 -5.09
C ASP A 53 0.51 23.89 -4.99
N TYR A 54 1.83 23.71 -5.09
CA TYR A 54 2.49 22.40 -5.00
C TYR A 54 2.27 21.69 -3.65
N LEU A 55 2.22 22.41 -2.52
CA LEU A 55 2.03 21.78 -1.21
C LEU A 55 0.61 21.22 -1.08
N GLN A 56 -0.37 21.89 -1.68
CA GLN A 56 -1.73 21.37 -1.76
C GLN A 56 -1.81 20.13 -2.66
N ASN A 57 -1.06 20.09 -3.76
CA ASN A 57 -0.98 18.91 -4.61
C ASN A 57 -0.40 17.71 -3.87
N ILE A 58 0.69 17.89 -3.13
CA ILE A 58 1.28 16.83 -2.29
C ILE A 58 0.27 16.33 -1.25
N SER A 59 -0.40 17.26 -0.56
CA SER A 59 -1.39 16.92 0.46
C SER A 59 -2.55 16.11 -0.13
N ARG A 60 -3.09 16.55 -1.28
CA ARG A 60 -4.17 15.83 -1.99
C ARG A 60 -3.72 14.45 -2.46
N LEU A 61 -2.51 14.33 -3.00
CA LEU A 61 -1.97 13.05 -3.44
C LEU A 61 -1.87 12.06 -2.28
N LEU A 62 -1.35 12.50 -1.12
CA LEU A 62 -1.29 11.67 0.08
C LEU A 62 -2.67 11.21 0.55
N GLU A 63 -3.68 12.09 0.52
CA GLU A 63 -5.05 11.74 0.89
C GLU A 63 -5.69 10.73 -0.08
N ILE A 64 -5.38 10.80 -1.37
CA ILE A 64 -5.79 9.78 -2.35
C ILE A 64 -5.24 8.41 -1.96
N TYR A 65 -3.94 8.30 -1.69
CA TYR A 65 -3.32 7.03 -1.32
C TYR A 65 -3.84 6.47 0.02
N LYS A 66 -4.03 7.32 1.03
CA LYS A 66 -4.61 6.90 2.32
C LYS A 66 -6.03 6.37 2.15
N THR A 67 -6.86 7.09 1.41
CA THR A 67 -8.25 6.70 1.15
C THR A 67 -8.32 5.41 0.36
N TRP A 68 -7.48 5.28 -0.67
CA TRP A 68 -7.35 4.06 -1.46
C TRP A 68 -6.94 2.86 -0.60
N GLY A 69 -5.88 3.00 0.22
CA GLY A 69 -5.43 1.93 1.11
C GLY A 69 -6.52 1.46 2.09
N LYS A 70 -7.30 2.40 2.63
CA LYS A 70 -8.46 2.09 3.49
C LYS A 70 -9.55 1.33 2.74
N ASN A 71 -9.78 1.63 1.47
CA ASN A 71 -10.77 0.94 0.64
C ASN A 71 -10.30 -0.46 0.23
N VAL A 72 -9.02 -0.63 -0.09
CA VAL A 72 -8.40 -1.93 -0.42
C VAL A 72 -8.41 -2.84 0.80
N ARG A 73 -7.94 -2.34 1.94
CA ARG A 73 -7.88 -3.13 3.17
C ARG A 73 -8.30 -2.31 4.38
N PRO A 74 -9.60 -2.34 4.73
CA PRO A 74 -10.07 -1.69 5.94
C PRO A 74 -9.50 -2.41 7.18
N GLY A 75 -9.23 -1.64 8.23
CA GLY A 75 -8.84 -2.16 9.54
C GLY A 75 -7.35 -2.29 9.79
N ILE A 76 -6.50 -1.75 8.92
CA ILE A 76 -5.07 -1.53 9.16
C ILE A 76 -4.71 -0.06 8.95
N SER A 77 -3.62 0.40 9.56
CA SER A 77 -3.13 1.76 9.33
C SER A 77 -2.55 1.91 7.93
N PHE A 78 -2.43 3.15 7.45
CA PHE A 78 -1.84 3.41 6.13
C PHE A 78 -0.37 2.95 6.07
N GLU A 79 0.39 3.17 7.14
CA GLU A 79 1.79 2.74 7.27
C GLU A 79 1.91 1.21 7.21
N GLN A 80 1.01 0.50 7.89
CA GLN A 80 0.94 -0.97 7.85
C GLN A 80 0.58 -1.47 6.44
N PHE A 81 -0.32 -0.76 5.76
CA PHE A 81 -0.69 -1.08 4.38
C PHE A 81 0.49 -0.89 3.42
N VAL A 82 1.20 0.23 3.50
CA VAL A 82 2.40 0.52 2.68
C VAL A 82 3.51 -0.50 2.93
N ALA A 83 3.76 -0.88 4.19
CA ALA A 83 4.77 -1.89 4.51
C ALA A 83 4.44 -3.27 3.90
N GLN A 84 3.15 -3.63 3.81
CA GLN A 84 2.70 -4.86 3.14
C GLN A 84 2.79 -4.75 1.62
N LEU A 85 2.43 -3.60 1.03
CA LEU A 85 2.59 -3.32 -0.39
C LEU A 85 4.04 -3.48 -0.84
N TYR A 86 5.01 -2.94 -0.09
CA TYR A 86 6.43 -3.06 -0.42
C TYR A 86 6.89 -4.53 -0.52
N LYS A 87 6.38 -5.39 0.37
CA LYS A 87 6.66 -6.83 0.32
C LYS A 87 5.98 -7.51 -0.88
N LEU A 88 4.75 -7.13 -1.18
CA LEU A 88 4.00 -7.67 -2.32
C LEU A 88 4.56 -7.22 -3.67
N GLY A 89 5.14 -6.02 -3.76
CA GLY A 89 5.78 -5.52 -4.98
C GLY A 89 7.02 -6.30 -5.40
N LYS A 90 7.57 -7.14 -4.52
CA LYS A 90 8.67 -8.09 -4.81
C LYS A 90 8.16 -9.48 -5.20
N ASN A 91 6.84 -9.71 -5.19
CA ASN A 91 6.25 -10.98 -5.56
C ASN A 91 6.17 -11.10 -7.09
N GLU A 92 6.66 -12.21 -7.65
CA GLU A 92 6.71 -12.42 -9.10
C GLU A 92 5.34 -12.30 -9.78
N ILE A 93 4.27 -12.81 -9.16
CA ILE A 93 2.91 -12.72 -9.71
C ILE A 93 2.47 -11.26 -9.82
N MET A 94 2.82 -10.45 -8.81
CA MET A 94 2.52 -9.02 -8.82
C MET A 94 3.33 -8.29 -9.89
N CYS A 95 4.62 -8.60 -10.03
CA CYS A 95 5.47 -8.02 -11.06
C CYS A 95 4.99 -8.39 -12.46
N ASP A 96 4.64 -9.64 -12.70
CA ASP A 96 4.11 -10.11 -13.99
C ASP A 96 2.78 -9.44 -14.32
N TRP A 97 1.89 -9.29 -13.34
CA TRP A 97 0.64 -8.55 -13.52
C TRP A 97 0.91 -7.10 -13.91
N LEU A 98 1.81 -6.40 -13.20
CA LEU A 98 2.18 -5.02 -13.52
C LEU A 98 2.76 -4.87 -14.93
N ARG A 99 3.67 -5.76 -15.35
CA ARG A 99 4.21 -5.77 -16.72
C ARG A 99 3.10 -5.96 -17.76
N ASN A 100 2.15 -6.86 -17.48
CA ASN A 100 1.03 -7.10 -18.39
C ASN A 100 0.08 -5.90 -18.47
N GLU A 101 -0.20 -5.23 -17.35
CA GLU A 101 -0.99 -3.99 -17.35
C GLU A 101 -0.32 -2.86 -18.14
N GLU A 102 0.99 -2.68 -18.01
CA GLU A 102 1.74 -1.70 -18.81
C GLU A 102 1.65 -2.02 -20.32
N ASN A 103 1.70 -3.30 -20.68
CA ASN A 103 1.65 -3.74 -22.07
C ASN A 103 0.25 -3.72 -22.69
N LYS A 104 -0.84 -3.70 -21.90
CA LYS A 104 -2.23 -3.60 -22.41
C LYS A 104 -2.52 -2.30 -23.16
N GLY A 105 -1.66 -1.28 -23.03
CA GLY A 105 -1.78 0.01 -23.73
C GLY A 105 -0.94 0.15 -25.01
N ARG A 106 -0.10 -0.83 -25.35
CA ARG A 106 0.77 -0.78 -26.54
C ARG A 106 0.13 -1.54 -27.70
N THR A 107 -0.19 -0.82 -28.78
CA THR A 107 -0.47 -1.43 -30.09
C THR A 107 0.84 -2.00 -30.67
N GLU A 108 0.74 -3.10 -31.41
CA GLU A 108 1.83 -4.00 -31.88
C GLU A 108 2.98 -3.34 -32.69
N GLU A 109 2.98 -2.02 -32.89
CA GLU A 109 4.06 -1.29 -33.59
C GLU A 109 5.23 -0.85 -32.69
N GLU A 110 5.11 -0.91 -31.37
CA GLU A 110 6.24 -0.69 -30.46
C GLU A 110 6.87 -2.04 -30.05
N GLU A 111 7.64 -2.62 -30.98
CA GLU A 111 8.50 -3.78 -30.71
C GLU A 111 9.34 -3.51 -29.46
N PHE A 112 9.13 -4.35 -28.45
CA PHE A 112 9.82 -4.31 -27.17
C PHE A 112 11.33 -4.46 -27.38
N GLN A 113 12.08 -3.37 -27.27
CA GLN A 113 13.51 -3.42 -27.02
C GLN A 113 13.68 -3.67 -25.52
N PRO A 114 14.08 -4.87 -25.07
CA PRO A 114 14.29 -5.12 -23.65
C PRO A 114 15.38 -4.16 -23.16
N TYR A 115 15.03 -3.26 -22.24
CA TYR A 115 16.03 -2.46 -21.55
C TYR A 115 17.06 -3.42 -20.96
N GLN A 116 18.30 -3.31 -21.44
CA GLN A 116 19.44 -3.92 -20.78
C GLN A 116 19.40 -3.47 -19.32
N TYR A 117 19.29 -4.43 -18.41
CA TYR A 117 19.40 -4.18 -16.98
C TYR A 117 20.66 -3.33 -16.73
N MET A 118 20.49 -2.06 -16.37
CA MET A 118 21.52 -1.37 -15.60
C MET A 118 21.41 -1.90 -14.17
N GLU A 119 21.98 -3.08 -13.95
CA GLU A 119 22.66 -3.38 -12.69
C GLU A 119 23.57 -2.17 -12.40
N ASN A 120 23.16 -1.25 -11.51
CA ASN A 120 24.02 -0.30 -10.79
C ASN A 120 23.23 0.77 -10.00
N GLN A 121 22.07 0.51 -9.35
CA GLN A 121 21.51 1.48 -8.37
C GLN A 121 20.76 0.83 -7.18
N THR A 122 21.13 -0.39 -6.77
CA THR A 122 20.64 -0.99 -5.50
C THR A 122 21.72 -1.08 -4.43
N GLU A 123 22.73 -0.20 -4.48
CA GLU A 123 23.61 -0.05 -3.33
C GLU A 123 22.95 0.84 -2.27
N ASN A 124 22.56 0.20 -1.17
CA ASN A 124 22.36 0.76 0.17
C ASN A 124 21.13 1.65 0.45
N ILE A 125 19.92 1.09 0.35
CA ILE A 125 18.78 1.60 1.15
C ILE A 125 18.90 1.18 2.64
N GLU A 126 19.69 0.15 2.96
CA GLU A 126 19.90 -0.33 4.35
C GLU A 126 20.63 0.68 5.26
N GLN A 127 21.25 1.72 4.70
CA GLN A 127 21.90 2.77 5.50
C GLN A 127 20.92 3.76 6.13
N TYR A 128 19.67 3.86 5.64
CA TYR A 128 18.68 4.79 6.18
C TYR A 128 17.92 4.24 7.41
N PHE A 129 18.07 2.95 7.72
CA PHE A 129 17.36 2.30 8.85
C PHE A 129 18.27 1.95 10.04
N ASN A 130 19.57 2.24 9.95
CA ASN A 130 20.56 1.90 10.98
C ASN A 130 21.14 3.12 11.74
N SER A 131 20.52 4.30 11.69
CA SER A 131 21.01 5.48 12.40
C SER A 131 20.47 5.69 13.82
N ASP A 132 19.60 4.82 14.34
CA ASP A 132 19.01 4.99 15.68
C ASP A 132 19.47 3.91 16.67
N ASN A 133 20.78 3.66 16.74
CA ASN A 133 21.35 2.84 17.80
C ASN A 133 22.72 3.36 18.29
N GLN A 134 22.79 4.66 18.60
CA GLN A 134 23.84 5.20 19.46
C GLN A 134 23.27 5.53 20.83
N SER A 135 23.42 4.54 21.72
CA SER A 135 23.76 4.66 23.14
C SER A 135 23.62 6.05 23.76
N ILE A 136 22.58 6.21 24.59
CA ILE A 136 22.60 7.15 25.72
C ILE A 136 23.60 6.56 26.72
N GLU A 137 24.82 7.09 26.75
CA GLU A 137 25.74 6.90 27.87
C GLU A 137 25.66 8.09 28.83
N GLU A 138 25.79 7.74 30.10
CA GLU A 138 25.49 8.50 31.30
C GLU A 138 26.51 9.62 31.61
N GLY A 139 26.05 10.63 32.34
CA GLY A 139 26.87 11.34 33.34
C GLY A 139 27.77 12.48 32.86
N GLU A 140 27.45 13.71 33.27
CA GLU A 140 28.16 14.31 34.42
C GLU A 140 27.47 15.62 34.85
N GLU A 141 27.24 15.67 36.16
CA GLU A 141 26.66 16.72 36.97
C GLU A 141 27.79 17.65 37.44
N TYR A 142 27.66 18.97 37.27
CA TYR A 142 28.41 19.91 38.11
C TYR A 142 27.54 21.12 38.46
N PHE A 143 27.49 21.37 39.77
CA PHE A 143 26.79 22.40 40.53
C PHE A 143 27.11 23.83 40.08
#